data_AF-A0A935WQH1-F1
#
_entry.id   AF-A0A935WQH1-F1
#
_cell.length_a   1.000
_cell.length_b   1.000
_cell.length_c   1.000
_cell.angle_alpha   90.00
_cell.angle_beta   90.00
_cell.angle_gamma   90.00
#
_symmetry.space_group_name_H-M   'P 1'
#
loop_
_entity.id
_entity.type
_entity.pdbx_description
1 polymer ?
#
loop_
_entity_poly.entity_id
_entity_poly.type
_entity_poly.pdbx_seq_one_letter_code
_entity_poly.pdbx_strand_id
1 'polypeptide(L)'
;MVNEAHDHDHDQDESQDLENDDAASLSRRNATVQALDARLSVWGHAAREAVDRRAEAIGRGAALYAERVGRNGEILRPVPLDARMALLSTETDVLVLLAANLIPEAVRTSARLLWVDPEKLCAHIARALEPAVEGARNEIRRRQALYRRRARLWADDAERLNRLREEVEALRVPRCNERTPPSMARALLIRHREEAKMAQEPPTPPAPRAKLRIRPGSITRWVDQLEQSISST
;
A
#
# COMPACT_ATOMS: atom_id res chain seq x y z
N MET A 1 27.26 52.19 48.31
CA MET A 1 28.19 51.05 48.27
C MET A 1 27.94 50.34 46.97
N VAL A 2 28.91 50.48 46.08
CA VAL A 2 28.96 49.95 44.72
C VAL A 2 29.42 48.51 44.83
N ASN A 3 28.72 47.56 44.22
CA ASN A 3 29.29 46.24 43.92
C ASN A 3 28.92 45.90 42.48
N GLU A 4 29.95 46.00 41.65
CA GLU A 4 30.02 45.63 40.24
C GLU A 4 29.77 44.11 40.11
N ALA A 5 28.77 43.75 39.31
CA ALA A 5 28.60 42.38 38.85
C ALA A 5 29.46 42.20 37.59
N HIS A 6 30.39 41.26 37.68
CA HIS A 6 31.25 40.77 36.61
C HIS A 6 30.48 40.38 35.34
N ASP A 7 30.82 41.01 34.23
CA ASP A 7 30.78 40.40 32.90
C ASP A 7 32.02 39.48 32.76
N HIS A 8 31.79 38.18 32.61
CA HIS A 8 32.81 37.21 32.28
C HIS A 8 32.33 36.33 31.12
N ASP A 9 32.95 36.58 29.97
CA ASP A 9 33.42 35.60 28.97
C ASP A 9 32.58 34.33 28.79
N HIS A 10 31.79 34.30 27.71
CA HIS A 10 31.15 33.09 27.17
C HIS A 10 31.32 32.97 25.64
N ASP A 11 32.49 33.37 25.12
CA ASP A 11 32.83 33.33 23.68
C ASP A 11 33.91 32.27 23.32
N GLN A 12 34.03 31.17 24.07
CA GLN A 12 35.09 30.17 23.83
C GLN A 12 34.64 28.70 23.79
N ASP A 13 33.43 28.39 23.31
CA ASP A 13 33.02 26.97 23.20
C ASP A 13 32.29 26.58 21.89
N GLU A 14 32.27 27.45 20.86
CA GLU A 14 31.70 27.07 19.54
C GLU A 14 32.75 26.66 18.50
N SER A 15 34.04 26.71 18.84
CA SER A 15 35.12 26.42 17.88
C SER A 15 35.68 24.99 17.95
N GLN A 16 35.24 24.15 18.90
CA GLN A 16 35.66 22.74 18.99
C GLN A 16 34.71 21.75 18.30
N ASP A 17 33.48 22.16 17.98
CA ASP A 17 32.51 21.27 17.31
C ASP A 17 32.63 21.25 15.77
N LEU A 18 33.40 22.16 15.19
CA LEU A 18 33.62 22.22 13.73
C LEU A 18 34.83 21.41 13.24
N GLU A 19 35.70 20.92 14.13
CA GLU A 19 36.83 20.05 13.75
C GLU A 19 36.48 18.55 13.78
N ASN A 20 35.33 18.17 14.36
CA ASN A 20 34.92 16.75 14.44
C ASN A 20 34.15 16.23 13.22
N ASP A 21 33.64 17.11 12.34
CA ASP A 21 32.96 16.67 11.11
C ASP A 21 33.96 16.24 10.01
N ASP A 22 35.21 16.72 10.05
CA ASP A 22 36.25 16.29 9.12
C ASP A 22 36.87 14.92 9.50
N ALA A 23 36.72 14.47 10.75
CA ALA A 23 37.13 13.14 11.19
C ALA A 23 36.12 12.03 10.82
N ALA A 24 34.86 12.36 10.52
CA ALA A 24 33.86 11.42 9.99
C ALA A 24 34.08 11.06 8.50
N SER A 25 35.05 11.72 7.85
CA SER A 25 35.59 11.34 6.54
C SER A 25 36.58 10.17 6.59
N LEU A 26 36.62 9.41 7.71
CA LEU A 26 37.28 8.11 7.85
C LEU A 26 37.31 7.37 6.52
N SER A 27 38.49 7.39 5.89
CA SER A 27 38.84 6.73 4.63
C SER A 27 37.95 5.52 4.36
N ARG A 28 36.86 5.72 3.61
CA ARG A 28 35.91 4.64 3.32
C ARG A 28 36.70 3.61 2.53
N ARG A 29 36.99 2.47 3.16
CA ARG A 29 37.66 1.33 2.49
C ARG A 29 37.00 1.09 1.13
N ASN A 30 37.82 0.90 0.11
CA ASN A 30 37.35 0.61 -1.24
C ASN A 30 36.35 -0.54 -1.22
N ALA A 31 35.27 -0.41 -1.99
CA ALA A 31 34.28 -1.45 -2.12
C ALA A 31 34.93 -2.70 -2.74
N THR A 32 34.67 -3.86 -2.14
CA THR A 32 35.09 -5.16 -2.69
C THR A 32 33.88 -5.92 -3.21
N VAL A 33 34.10 -6.82 -4.16
CA VAL A 33 33.05 -7.71 -4.69
C VAL A 33 32.39 -8.50 -3.55
N GLN A 34 33.17 -8.99 -2.59
CA GLN A 34 32.65 -9.74 -1.43
C GLN A 34 31.75 -8.87 -0.54
N ALA A 35 32.14 -7.62 -0.27
CA ALA A 35 31.33 -6.70 0.51
C ALA A 35 30.00 -6.38 -0.19
N LEU A 36 30.02 -6.20 -1.52
CA LEU A 36 28.83 -6.00 -2.33
C LEU A 36 27.93 -7.25 -2.34
N ASP A 37 28.50 -8.44 -2.50
CA ASP A 37 27.75 -9.70 -2.50
C ASP A 37 27.03 -9.93 -1.15
N ALA A 38 27.70 -9.63 -0.03
CA ALA A 38 27.10 -9.70 1.30
C ALA A 38 25.93 -8.71 1.44
N ARG A 39 26.13 -7.44 1.06
CA ARG A 39 25.10 -6.39 1.14
C ARG A 39 23.90 -6.68 0.24
N LEU A 40 24.14 -7.12 -0.99
CA LEU A 40 23.08 -7.53 -1.91
C LEU A 40 22.26 -8.68 -1.33
N SER A 41 22.90 -9.62 -0.62
CA SER A 41 22.21 -10.74 0.01
C SER A 41 21.26 -10.27 1.11
N VAL A 42 21.72 -9.38 1.98
CA VAL A 42 20.90 -8.72 3.02
C VAL A 42 19.76 -7.93 2.39
N TRP A 43 20.07 -7.08 1.40
CA TRP A 43 19.07 -6.29 0.69
C TRP A 43 17.98 -7.15 0.07
N GLY A 44 18.34 -8.20 -0.68
CA GLY A 44 17.33 -9.01 -1.36
C GLY A 44 16.50 -9.86 -0.42
N HIS A 45 17.04 -10.28 0.74
CA HIS A 45 16.23 -10.90 1.77
C HIS A 45 15.18 -9.90 2.31
N ALA A 46 15.63 -8.73 2.74
CA ALA A 46 14.75 -7.68 3.24
C ALA A 46 13.71 -7.22 2.20
N ALA A 47 14.11 -7.08 0.93
CA ALA A 47 13.22 -6.67 -0.15
C ALA A 47 12.12 -7.71 -0.43
N ARG A 48 12.45 -9.01 -0.41
CA ARG A 48 11.45 -10.08 -0.57
C ARG A 48 10.49 -10.13 0.60
N GLU A 49 11.00 -10.03 1.82
CA GLU A 49 10.17 -9.96 3.01
C GLU A 49 9.25 -8.73 2.99
N ALA A 50 9.74 -7.58 2.52
CA ALA A 50 8.92 -6.38 2.37
C ALA A 50 7.77 -6.56 1.37
N VAL A 51 7.98 -7.32 0.27
CA VAL A 51 6.90 -7.67 -0.67
C VAL A 51 5.80 -8.46 0.05
N ASP A 52 6.19 -9.45 0.85
CA ASP A 52 5.24 -10.30 1.58
C ASP A 52 4.43 -9.50 2.60
N ARG A 53 5.12 -8.66 3.39
CA ARG A 53 4.46 -7.77 4.36
C ARG A 53 3.53 -6.76 3.68
N ARG A 54 3.88 -6.27 2.48
CA ARG A 54 3.00 -5.36 1.71
C ARG A 54 1.75 -6.08 1.21
N ALA A 55 1.90 -7.29 0.67
CA ALA A 55 0.77 -8.10 0.23
C ALA A 55 -0.19 -8.39 1.39
N GLU A 56 0.35 -8.73 2.56
CA GLU A 56 -0.43 -8.92 3.78
C GLU A 56 -1.12 -7.62 4.23
N ALA A 57 -0.40 -6.50 4.22
CA ALA A 57 -0.96 -5.21 4.58
C ALA A 57 -2.09 -4.78 3.65
N ILE A 58 -2.05 -5.15 2.36
CA ILE A 58 -3.13 -4.93 1.41
C ILE A 58 -4.39 -5.68 1.83
N GLY A 59 -4.27 -6.97 2.15
CA GLY A 59 -5.39 -7.77 2.65
C GLY A 59 -5.99 -7.19 3.94
N ARG A 60 -5.14 -6.90 4.94
CA ARG A 60 -5.57 -6.32 6.22
C ARG A 60 -6.20 -4.93 6.05
N GLY A 61 -5.62 -4.07 5.20
CA GLY A 61 -6.14 -2.74 4.91
C GLY A 61 -7.49 -2.78 4.18
N ALA A 62 -7.66 -3.73 3.27
CA ALA A 62 -8.91 -3.98 2.58
C ALA A 62 -10.01 -4.48 3.53
N ALA A 63 -9.69 -5.36 4.49
CA ALA A 63 -10.64 -5.80 5.51
C ALA A 63 -11.11 -4.63 6.39
N LEU A 64 -10.18 -3.82 6.93
CA LEU A 64 -10.51 -2.63 7.71
C LEU A 64 -11.35 -1.61 6.93
N TYR A 65 -11.13 -1.52 5.62
CA TYR A 65 -11.95 -0.71 4.73
C TYR A 65 -13.36 -1.31 4.58
N ALA A 66 -13.45 -2.61 4.28
CA ALA A 66 -14.71 -3.33 4.06
C ALA A 66 -15.58 -3.37 5.33
N GLU A 67 -14.99 -3.41 6.53
CA GLU A 67 -15.73 -3.27 7.79
C GLU A 67 -16.53 -1.96 7.87
N ARG A 68 -16.03 -0.89 7.24
CA ARG A 68 -16.66 0.44 7.27
C ARG A 68 -17.67 0.67 6.16
N VAL A 69 -17.43 0.12 4.96
CA VAL A 69 -18.28 0.34 3.79
C VAL A 69 -19.17 -0.85 3.43
N GLY A 70 -18.91 -2.02 4.01
CA GLY A 70 -19.56 -3.27 3.67
C GLY A 70 -19.48 -3.55 2.16
N ARG A 71 -20.61 -3.95 1.60
CA ARG A 71 -20.74 -4.27 0.17
C ARG A 71 -20.56 -3.07 -0.76
N ASN A 72 -20.64 -1.84 -0.26
CA ASN A 72 -20.38 -0.66 -1.09
C ASN A 72 -18.91 -0.56 -1.52
N GLY A 73 -18.01 -1.39 -1.00
CA GLY A 73 -16.65 -1.52 -1.52
C GLY A 73 -16.58 -1.98 -2.99
N GLU A 74 -17.65 -2.59 -3.54
CA GLU A 74 -17.74 -3.00 -4.95
C GLU A 74 -17.66 -1.83 -5.94
N ILE A 75 -17.92 -0.59 -5.51
CA ILE A 75 -17.95 0.57 -6.41
C ILE A 75 -16.57 1.11 -6.77
N LEU A 76 -15.51 0.65 -6.07
CA LEU A 76 -14.15 1.10 -6.35
C LEU A 76 -13.78 0.78 -7.79
N ARG A 77 -13.37 1.80 -8.54
CA ARG A 77 -13.00 1.64 -9.95
C ARG A 77 -11.58 1.07 -10.07
N PRO A 78 -11.40 -0.06 -10.77
CA PRO A 78 -10.09 -0.59 -11.02
C PRO A 78 -9.29 0.34 -11.94
N VAL A 79 -8.03 0.54 -11.60
CA VAL A 79 -7.00 1.26 -12.37
C VAL A 79 -6.06 0.23 -12.98
N PRO A 80 -5.78 0.27 -14.29
CA PRO A 80 -4.82 -0.66 -14.90
C PRO A 80 -3.44 -0.45 -14.27
N LEU A 81 -2.96 -1.47 -13.53
CA LEU A 81 -1.72 -1.42 -12.77
C LEU A 81 -1.01 -2.77 -12.83
N ASP A 82 0.28 -2.79 -13.14
CA ASP A 82 1.10 -4.00 -13.00
C ASP A 82 1.30 -4.28 -11.50
N ALA A 83 0.56 -5.26 -10.98
CA ALA A 83 0.58 -5.65 -9.58
C ALA A 83 1.98 -6.05 -9.08
N ARG A 84 2.80 -6.68 -9.93
CA ARG A 84 4.18 -7.04 -9.59
C ARG A 84 5.02 -5.80 -9.34
N MET A 85 4.94 -4.82 -10.23
CA MET A 85 5.70 -3.58 -10.10
C MET A 85 5.19 -2.71 -8.96
N ALA A 86 3.87 -2.70 -8.74
CA ALA A 86 3.24 -2.02 -7.63
C ALA A 86 3.74 -2.54 -6.26
N LEU A 87 3.87 -3.86 -6.10
CA LEU A 87 4.42 -4.46 -4.86
C LEU A 87 5.87 -4.07 -4.58
N LEU A 88 6.64 -3.73 -5.61
CA LEU A 88 8.00 -3.24 -5.46
C LEU A 88 8.07 -1.74 -5.12
N SER A 89 6.98 -1.00 -5.33
CA SER A 89 6.90 0.44 -5.05
C SER A 89 7.10 0.74 -3.57
N THR A 90 7.69 1.91 -3.31
CA THR A 90 7.83 2.48 -1.96
C THR A 90 6.69 3.41 -1.59
N GLU A 91 5.83 3.74 -2.55
CA GLU A 91 4.75 4.70 -2.40
C GLU A 91 3.48 4.02 -1.92
N THR A 92 2.93 4.50 -0.80
CA THR A 92 1.68 3.98 -0.23
C THR A 92 0.53 4.12 -1.22
N ASP A 93 0.48 5.21 -2.00
CA ASP A 93 -0.59 5.48 -2.95
C ASP A 93 -0.66 4.40 -4.03
N VAL A 94 0.48 3.89 -4.49
CA VAL A 94 0.53 2.78 -5.45
C VAL A 94 -0.04 1.48 -4.85
N LEU A 95 0.21 1.21 -3.56
CA LEU A 95 -0.37 0.06 -2.86
C LEU A 95 -1.88 0.23 -2.66
N VAL A 96 -2.36 1.46 -2.44
CA VAL A 96 -3.78 1.78 -2.35
C VAL A 96 -4.48 1.54 -3.70
N LEU A 97 -3.85 1.92 -4.82
CA LEU A 97 -4.36 1.64 -6.16
C LEU A 97 -4.44 0.13 -6.42
N LEU A 98 -3.40 -0.62 -6.04
CA LEU A 98 -3.40 -2.08 -6.14
C LEU A 98 -4.53 -2.69 -5.31
N ALA A 99 -4.73 -2.23 -4.07
CA ALA A 99 -5.83 -2.68 -3.22
C ALA A 99 -7.19 -2.39 -3.87
N ALA A 100 -7.41 -1.16 -4.37
CA ALA A 100 -8.64 -0.75 -5.02
C ALA A 100 -8.99 -1.60 -6.25
N ASN A 101 -8.00 -2.15 -6.95
CA ASN A 101 -8.22 -3.08 -8.07
C ASN A 101 -8.75 -4.45 -7.64
N LEU A 102 -8.32 -4.91 -6.46
CA LEU A 102 -8.58 -6.26 -5.99
C LEU A 102 -9.88 -6.33 -5.17
N ILE A 103 -10.20 -5.25 -4.46
CA ILE A 103 -11.32 -5.18 -3.53
C ILE A 103 -12.67 -5.51 -4.20
N PRO A 104 -13.05 -4.97 -5.38
CA PRO A 104 -14.37 -5.22 -5.93
C PRO A 104 -14.67 -6.70 -6.14
N GLU A 105 -13.72 -7.44 -6.72
CA GLU A 105 -13.87 -8.87 -6.96
C GLU A 105 -13.84 -9.68 -5.65
N ALA A 106 -12.94 -9.31 -4.73
CA ALA A 106 -12.85 -9.96 -3.43
C ALA A 106 -14.13 -9.75 -2.60
N VAL A 107 -14.74 -8.55 -2.65
CA VAL A 107 -16.02 -8.26 -1.98
C VAL A 107 -17.15 -9.07 -2.61
N ARG A 108 -17.24 -9.13 -3.95
CA ARG A 108 -18.29 -9.93 -4.64
C ARG A 108 -18.28 -11.40 -4.22
N THR A 109 -17.10 -11.97 -3.99
CA THR A 109 -16.92 -13.38 -3.62
C THR A 109 -16.97 -13.65 -2.12
N SER A 110 -16.70 -12.63 -1.30
CA SER A 110 -16.67 -12.74 0.18
C SER A 110 -17.91 -12.20 0.89
N ALA A 111 -18.82 -11.53 0.16
CA ALA A 111 -20.01 -10.93 0.73
C ALA A 111 -21.18 -11.92 0.88
N ARG A 112 -21.91 -11.79 1.99
CA ARG A 112 -23.23 -12.39 2.20
C ARG A 112 -24.23 -11.29 2.53
N LEU A 113 -25.20 -11.07 1.65
CA LEU A 113 -26.18 -9.98 1.72
C LEU A 113 -25.51 -8.60 1.73
N LEU A 114 -25.36 -7.99 2.91
CA LEU A 114 -24.77 -6.67 3.15
C LEU A 114 -23.44 -6.75 3.92
N TRP A 115 -23.10 -7.93 4.44
CA TRP A 115 -21.91 -8.15 5.25
C TRP A 115 -20.79 -8.77 4.42
N VAL A 116 -19.54 -8.35 4.67
CA VAL A 116 -18.34 -8.91 4.05
C VAL A 116 -17.61 -9.71 5.11
N ASP A 117 -17.33 -10.98 4.83
CA ASP A 117 -16.51 -11.82 5.70
C ASP A 117 -15.04 -11.39 5.56
N PRO A 118 -14.43 -10.79 6.61
CA PRO A 118 -13.09 -10.20 6.49
C PRO A 118 -12.00 -11.25 6.28
N GLU A 119 -12.18 -12.46 6.82
CA GLU A 119 -11.21 -13.55 6.66
C GLU A 119 -11.22 -14.08 5.22
N LYS A 120 -12.42 -14.28 4.66
CA LYS A 120 -12.56 -14.67 3.25
C LYS A 120 -12.03 -13.57 2.33
N LEU A 121 -12.32 -12.31 2.62
CA LEU A 121 -11.81 -11.17 1.84
C LEU A 121 -10.28 -11.18 1.81
N CYS A 122 -9.64 -11.34 2.97
CA CYS A 122 -8.19 -11.43 3.07
C CYS A 122 -7.65 -12.62 2.27
N ALA A 123 -8.27 -13.80 2.40
CA ALA A 123 -7.85 -15.00 1.67
C ALA A 123 -7.99 -14.85 0.16
N HIS A 124 -9.07 -14.23 -0.32
CA HIS A 124 -9.28 -13.96 -1.74
C HIS A 124 -8.25 -12.97 -2.30
N ILE A 125 -7.96 -11.89 -1.57
CA ILE A 125 -6.93 -10.91 -1.95
C ILE A 125 -5.54 -11.56 -1.96
N ALA A 126 -5.21 -12.34 -0.93
CA ALA A 126 -3.93 -13.05 -0.85
C ALA A 126 -3.74 -14.00 -2.04
N ARG A 127 -4.78 -14.79 -2.38
CA ARG A 127 -4.76 -15.68 -3.54
C ARG A 127 -4.61 -14.93 -4.86
N ALA A 128 -5.30 -13.79 -5.01
CA ALA A 128 -5.19 -12.96 -6.21
C ALA A 128 -3.78 -12.33 -6.36
N LEU A 129 -3.11 -12.04 -5.24
CA LEU A 129 -1.77 -11.46 -5.23
C LEU A 129 -0.64 -12.48 -5.39
N GLU A 130 -0.88 -13.77 -5.16
CA GLU A 130 0.15 -14.81 -5.17
C GLU A 130 1.05 -14.80 -6.44
N PRO A 131 0.50 -14.71 -7.67
CA PRO A 131 1.33 -14.60 -8.88
C PRO A 131 2.18 -13.32 -8.92
N ALA A 132 1.65 -12.20 -8.42
CA ALA A 132 2.34 -10.91 -8.41
C ALA A 132 3.46 -10.90 -7.35
N VAL A 133 3.23 -11.52 -6.19
CA VAL A 133 4.23 -11.69 -5.13
C VAL A 133 5.41 -12.51 -5.64
N GLU A 134 5.16 -13.67 -6.27
CA GLU A 134 6.24 -14.49 -6.81
C GLU A 134 6.95 -13.78 -7.98
N GLY A 135 6.20 -13.07 -8.83
CA GLY A 135 6.77 -12.21 -9.86
C GLY A 135 7.71 -11.13 -9.30
N ALA A 136 7.33 -10.50 -8.18
CA ALA A 136 8.13 -9.44 -7.54
C ALA A 136 9.38 -10.01 -6.88
N ARG A 137 9.27 -11.17 -6.22
CA ARG A 137 10.41 -11.91 -5.68
C ARG A 137 11.41 -12.31 -6.77
N ASN A 138 10.92 -12.78 -7.91
CA ASN A 138 11.76 -13.11 -9.07
C ASN A 138 12.46 -11.89 -9.66
N GLU A 139 11.77 -10.75 -9.75
CA GLU A 139 12.39 -9.51 -10.19
C GLU A 139 13.48 -9.03 -9.21
N ILE A 140 13.28 -9.19 -7.90
CA ILE A 140 14.34 -8.93 -6.90
C ILE A 140 15.53 -9.86 -7.13
N ARG A 141 15.32 -11.17 -7.30
CA ARG A 141 16.39 -12.14 -7.60
C ARG A 141 17.15 -11.77 -8.87
N ARG A 142 16.43 -11.36 -9.92
CA ARG A 142 17.00 -10.88 -11.19
C ARG A 142 17.87 -9.64 -10.98
N ARG A 143 17.39 -8.63 -10.25
CA ARG A 143 18.17 -7.44 -9.90
C ARG A 143 19.42 -7.79 -9.11
N GLN A 144 19.32 -8.64 -8.08
CA GLN A 144 20.48 -9.14 -7.35
C GLN A 144 21.51 -9.76 -8.29
N ALA A 145 21.10 -10.67 -9.18
CA ALA A 145 22.00 -11.33 -10.12
C ALA A 145 22.69 -10.33 -11.06
N LEU A 146 21.97 -9.30 -11.54
CA LEU A 146 22.53 -8.23 -12.36
C LEU A 146 23.60 -7.43 -11.62
N TYR A 147 23.33 -7.03 -10.36
CA TYR A 147 24.30 -6.30 -9.54
C TYR A 147 25.55 -7.15 -9.22
N ARG A 148 25.38 -8.43 -8.89
CA ARG A 148 26.50 -9.35 -8.67
C ARG A 148 27.34 -9.53 -9.93
N ARG A 149 26.70 -9.64 -11.09
CA ARG A 149 27.40 -9.73 -12.38
C ARG A 149 28.20 -8.46 -12.67
N ARG A 150 27.61 -7.28 -12.45
CA ARG A 150 28.31 -5.99 -12.58
C ARG A 150 29.50 -5.89 -11.64
N ALA A 151 29.34 -6.26 -10.37
CA ALA A 151 30.43 -6.24 -9.40
C ALA A 151 31.62 -7.10 -9.85
N ARG A 152 31.37 -8.31 -10.36
CA ARG A 152 32.43 -9.19 -10.88
C ARG A 152 33.10 -8.64 -12.13
N LEU A 153 32.34 -7.99 -13.03
CA LEU A 153 32.89 -7.36 -14.23
C LEU A 153 33.80 -6.17 -13.91
N TRP A 154 33.61 -5.54 -12.75
CA TRP A 154 34.38 -4.37 -12.31
C TRP A 154 35.33 -4.71 -11.16
N ALA A 155 35.70 -5.98 -10.99
CA ALA A 155 36.53 -6.43 -9.86
C ALA A 155 37.84 -5.63 -9.72
N ASP A 156 38.42 -5.21 -10.85
CA ASP A 156 39.69 -4.47 -10.91
C ASP A 156 39.50 -2.94 -10.97
N ASP A 157 38.26 -2.44 -11.01
CA ASP A 157 37.92 -1.02 -11.10
C ASP A 157 37.27 -0.53 -9.80
N ALA A 158 38.10 -0.02 -8.89
CA ALA A 158 37.68 0.43 -7.57
C ALA A 158 36.67 1.59 -7.62
N GLU A 159 36.76 2.47 -8.60
CA GLU A 159 35.86 3.62 -8.73
C GLU A 159 34.46 3.16 -9.14
N ARG A 160 34.36 2.23 -10.09
CA ARG A 160 33.07 1.64 -10.48
C ARG A 160 32.47 0.79 -9.36
N LEU A 161 33.28 0.07 -8.59
CA LEU A 161 32.78 -0.67 -7.43
C LEU A 161 32.25 0.26 -6.34
N ASN A 162 32.89 1.40 -6.10
CA ASN A 162 32.41 2.40 -5.16
C ASN A 162 31.09 3.03 -5.61
N ARG A 163 30.95 3.35 -6.92
CA ARG A 163 29.66 3.80 -7.48
C ARG A 163 28.57 2.73 -7.35
N LEU A 164 28.90 1.47 -7.63
CA LEU A 164 27.95 0.36 -7.47
C LEU A 164 27.52 0.16 -6.02
N ARG A 165 28.43 0.39 -5.08
CA ARG A 165 28.12 0.40 -3.65
C ARG A 165 27.09 1.47 -3.30
N GLU A 166 27.28 2.68 -3.79
CA GLU A 166 26.34 3.79 -3.56
C GLU A 166 24.98 3.48 -4.18
N GLU A 167 24.93 2.92 -5.39
CA GLU A 167 23.68 2.45 -6.00
C GLU A 167 22.96 1.44 -5.11
N VAL A 168 23.68 0.43 -4.58
CA VAL A 168 23.10 -0.60 -3.71
C VAL A 168 22.66 -0.01 -2.36
N GLU A 169 23.41 0.92 -1.79
CA GLU A 169 23.03 1.62 -0.56
C GLU A 169 21.80 2.53 -0.76
N ALA A 170 21.63 3.08 -1.97
CA ALA A 170 20.45 3.85 -2.33
C ALA A 170 19.19 2.98 -2.53
N LEU A 171 19.32 1.64 -2.64
CA LEU A 171 18.17 0.73 -2.75
C LEU A 171 17.40 0.67 -1.42
N ARG A 172 16.46 1.59 -1.25
CA ARG A 172 15.58 1.63 -0.08
C ARG A 172 14.67 0.40 -0.03
N VAL A 173 14.58 -0.20 1.15
CA VAL A 173 13.53 -1.16 1.49
C VAL A 173 12.64 -0.52 2.55
N PRO A 174 11.57 0.18 2.16
CA PRO A 174 10.63 0.73 3.12
C PRO A 174 10.03 -0.40 3.96
N ARG A 175 10.09 -0.21 5.28
CA ARG A 175 9.45 -1.11 6.23
C ARG A 175 7.94 -0.92 6.14
N CYS A 176 7.24 -1.97 5.76
CA CYS A 176 5.80 -2.04 6.02
C CYS A 176 5.64 -2.17 7.54
N ASN A 177 5.05 -1.15 8.17
CA ASN A 177 4.85 -1.07 9.61
C ASN A 177 3.38 -1.38 9.96
N GLU A 178 3.11 -1.59 11.25
CA GLU A 178 1.76 -1.88 11.77
C GLU A 178 0.74 -0.77 11.47
N ARG A 179 1.20 0.46 11.20
CA ARG A 179 0.35 1.58 10.81
C ARG A 179 -0.03 1.57 9.32
N THR A 180 0.57 0.69 8.51
CA THR A 180 0.33 0.64 7.06
C THR A 180 -1.12 0.22 6.74
N PRO A 181 -1.68 -0.86 7.30
CA PRO A 181 -3.06 -1.25 7.01
C PRO A 181 -4.10 -0.18 7.39
N PRO A 182 -4.06 0.46 8.59
CA PRO A 182 -4.97 1.55 8.92
C PRO A 182 -4.84 2.78 8.00
N SER A 183 -3.62 3.13 7.60
CA SER A 183 -3.39 4.24 6.67
C SER A 183 -3.94 3.94 5.28
N MET A 184 -3.76 2.71 4.79
CA MET A 184 -4.32 2.26 3.53
C MET A 184 -5.85 2.27 3.56
N ALA A 185 -6.47 1.76 4.62
CA ALA A 185 -7.92 1.80 4.79
C ALA A 185 -8.46 3.24 4.76
N ARG A 186 -7.77 4.19 5.42
CA ARG A 186 -8.13 5.62 5.34
C ARG A 186 -8.04 6.16 3.93
N ALA A 187 -6.97 5.88 3.20
CA ALA A 187 -6.80 6.32 1.82
C ALA A 187 -7.88 5.73 0.89
N LEU A 188 -8.22 4.44 1.06
CA LEU A 188 -9.32 3.79 0.33
C LEU A 188 -10.68 4.45 0.61
N LEU A 189 -10.95 4.89 1.84
CA LEU A 189 -12.19 5.62 2.17
C LEU A 189 -12.24 7.00 1.51
N ILE A 190 -11.11 7.72 1.47
CA ILE A 190 -11.02 9.01 0.77
C ILE A 190 -11.35 8.81 -0.70
N ARG A 191 -10.68 7.84 -1.34
CA ARG A 191 -10.92 7.47 -2.72
C ARG A 191 -12.37 7.06 -2.99
N HIS A 192 -12.95 6.19 -2.16
CA HIS A 192 -14.36 5.80 -2.27
C HIS A 192 -15.26 7.05 -2.29
N ARG A 193 -15.05 8.00 -1.38
CA ARG A 193 -15.86 9.22 -1.31
C ARG A 193 -15.71 10.08 -2.57
N GLU A 194 -14.51 10.17 -3.13
CA GLU A 194 -14.26 10.89 -4.37
C GLU A 194 -14.95 10.23 -5.57
N GLU A 195 -14.86 8.90 -5.68
CA GLU A 195 -15.51 8.14 -6.76
C GLU A 195 -17.04 8.17 -6.62
N ALA A 196 -17.58 8.10 -5.40
CA ALA A 196 -19.01 8.24 -5.14
C ALA A 196 -19.55 9.63 -5.54
N LYS A 197 -18.76 10.69 -5.31
CA LYS A 197 -19.09 12.05 -5.79
C LYS A 197 -19.08 12.11 -7.32
N MET A 198 -18.10 11.47 -7.98
CA MET A 198 -18.02 11.46 -9.44
C MET A 198 -19.09 10.58 -10.11
N ALA A 199 -19.67 9.62 -9.39
CA ALA A 199 -20.79 8.81 -9.86
C ALA A 199 -22.15 9.54 -9.77
N GLN A 200 -22.23 10.67 -9.05
CA GLN A 200 -23.36 11.58 -9.17
C GLN A 200 -23.22 12.37 -10.48
N GLU A 201 -23.78 11.83 -11.56
CA GLU A 201 -24.15 12.65 -12.73
C GLU A 201 -24.92 13.90 -12.25
N PRO A 202 -24.80 15.06 -12.93
CA PRO A 202 -25.67 16.20 -12.63
C PRO A 202 -27.13 15.74 -12.63
N PRO A 203 -28.01 16.30 -11.79
CA PRO A 203 -29.36 15.78 -11.63
C PRO A 203 -29.99 15.62 -13.00
N THR A 204 -30.18 14.37 -13.42
CA THR A 204 -30.96 14.07 -14.60
C THR A 204 -32.29 14.76 -14.37
N PRO A 205 -32.78 15.61 -15.31
CA PRO A 205 -34.08 16.24 -15.15
C PRO A 205 -35.07 15.13 -14.78
N PRO A 206 -35.94 15.33 -13.77
CA PRO A 206 -36.71 14.26 -13.17
C PRO A 206 -37.34 13.44 -14.28
N ALA A 207 -36.91 12.18 -14.42
CA ALA A 207 -37.53 11.28 -15.35
C ALA A 207 -39.04 11.37 -15.10
N PRO A 208 -39.88 11.57 -16.14
CA PRO A 208 -41.31 11.73 -15.94
C PRO A 208 -41.76 10.52 -15.12
N ARG A 209 -42.10 10.77 -13.85
CA ARG A 209 -42.48 9.71 -12.91
C ARG A 209 -43.61 8.98 -13.60
N ALA A 210 -43.36 7.77 -14.08
CA ALA A 210 -44.43 6.86 -14.42
C ALA A 210 -45.20 6.69 -13.12
N LYS A 211 -46.31 7.42 -12.99
CA LYS A 211 -47.25 7.20 -11.90
C LYS A 211 -47.61 5.73 -12.04
N LEU A 212 -47.08 4.90 -11.13
CA LEU A 212 -47.61 3.58 -10.89
C LEU A 212 -49.07 3.79 -10.51
N ARG A 213 -49.93 3.75 -11.52
CA ARG A 213 -51.38 3.77 -11.37
C ARG A 213 -51.76 2.39 -10.83
N ILE A 214 -51.50 2.19 -9.55
CA ILE A 214 -52.10 1.08 -8.81
C ILE A 214 -53.60 1.38 -8.82
N ARG A 215 -54.39 0.50 -9.45
CA ARG A 215 -55.84 0.66 -9.44
C ARG A 215 -56.31 0.57 -7.98
N PRO A 216 -57.25 1.42 -7.52
CA PRO A 216 -57.82 1.27 -6.20
C PRO A 216 -58.35 -0.17 -6.04
N GLY A 217 -57.98 -0.84 -4.95
CA GLY A 217 -58.33 -2.25 -4.67
C GLY A 217 -57.32 -3.32 -5.13
N SER A 218 -56.24 -2.94 -5.84
CA SER A 218 -55.22 -3.93 -6.27
C SER A 218 -54.44 -4.52 -5.10
N ILE A 219 -54.10 -3.68 -4.12
CA ILE A 219 -53.33 -4.07 -2.93
C ILE A 219 -54.18 -4.96 -2.03
N THR A 220 -55.45 -4.60 -1.83
CA THR A 220 -56.39 -5.38 -1.01
C THR A 220 -56.60 -6.78 -1.57
N ARG A 221 -56.78 -6.93 -2.89
CA ARG A 221 -56.87 -8.27 -3.52
C ARG A 221 -55.59 -9.09 -3.39
N TRP A 222 -54.43 -8.45 -3.42
CA TRP A 222 -53.15 -9.12 -3.21
C TRP A 222 -52.99 -9.60 -1.77
N VAL A 223 -53.44 -8.81 -0.80
CA VAL A 223 -53.48 -9.18 0.62
C VAL A 223 -54.46 -10.35 0.82
N ASP A 224 -55.67 -10.30 0.27
CA ASP A 224 -56.65 -11.39 0.38
C ASP A 224 -56.14 -12.69 -0.24
N GLN A 225 -55.43 -12.63 -1.39
CA GLN A 225 -54.82 -13.81 -2.01
C GLN A 225 -53.68 -14.39 -1.17
N LEU A 226 -52.89 -13.53 -0.52
CA LEU A 226 -51.84 -13.97 0.40
C LEU A 226 -52.44 -14.63 1.65
N GLU A 227 -53.46 -14.03 2.25
CA GLU A 227 -54.15 -14.59 3.42
C GLU A 227 -54.84 -15.92 3.10
N GLN A 228 -55.44 -16.05 1.91
CA GLN A 228 -55.98 -17.33 1.43
C GLN A 228 -54.88 -18.38 1.24
N SER A 229 -53.73 -17.99 0.68
CA SER A 229 -52.60 -18.92 0.49
C SER A 229 -52.04 -19.42 1.82
N ILE A 230 -51.91 -18.54 2.82
CA ILE A 230 -51.43 -18.87 4.17
C ILE A 230 -52.42 -19.78 4.89
N SER A 231 -53.72 -19.52 4.76
CA SER A 231 -54.78 -20.31 5.41
C SER A 231 -55.06 -21.67 4.74
N SER A 232 -54.51 -21.90 3.55
CA SER A 232 -54.64 -23.15 2.79
C SER A 232 -53.48 -24.15 3.01
N THR A 233 -52.53 -23.78 3.87
CA THR A 233 -51.43 -24.63 4.36
C THR A 233 -51.64 -24.99 5.83
#